data_AF-A0A2M4AXN8-F1
#
_entry.id   AF-A0A2M4AXN8-F1
#
_cell.length_a   1.000
_cell.length_b   1.000
_cell.length_c   1.000
_cell.angle_alpha   90.00
_cell.angle_beta   90.00
_cell.angle_gamma   90.00
#
_symmetry.space_group_name_H-M   'P 1'
#
loop_
_entity.id
_entity.type
_entity.pdbx_description
1 polymer ?
#
loop_
_entity_poly.entity_id
_entity_poly.type
_entity_poly.pdbx_seq_one_letter_code
_entity_poly.pdbx_strand_id
1 'polypeptide(L)'
;KVIGCVRRIYKFSAMCDFQQLPVFHNTKTDRVECLYDEIVPDVMSTANPLERSDVPFFLPPACFSRSETVNSNMLRQKKPTDSDATQGRKQRPLKQKYGIYHPFTLADPIPTESNKMYQEMLATRMIPKKCIEDIKAAFDARPIWTKNALRSINRFNMTNETISTILPSVGFYYVNGPWRGTWVRYGYDPRKHFEARMYQLLDFRVRSIDALHESIGVKRRVTGKRNYRIGGTTKTATNKDGPRPSYSIFAEDTIPQHRIIFYQYCDIHLKKIKEMLNKVPSPMSGTVCDERNGWLPNRFDDQCRNILMEVVLNNIRNLRKSNPEEYEEMESGSAEETEGMLEDEFDEDDEEPVSDEGSVSGDELM
;
A
#
# COMPACT_ATOMS: atom_id res chain seq x y z
N LYS A 1 -26.49 43.23 41.73
CA LYS A 1 -26.88 41.91 42.29
C LYS A 1 -26.61 40.87 41.21
N VAL A 2 -25.65 39.96 41.40
CA VAL A 2 -25.38 38.88 40.45
C VAL A 2 -26.46 37.82 40.61
N ILE A 3 -27.13 37.43 39.51
CA ILE A 3 -28.36 36.62 39.53
C ILE A 3 -28.05 35.12 39.33
N GLY A 4 -26.85 34.78 38.87
CA GLY A 4 -26.40 33.40 38.69
C GLY A 4 -25.05 33.34 37.97
N CYS A 5 -24.45 32.15 37.96
CA CYS A 5 -23.20 31.87 37.27
C CYS A 5 -23.40 30.70 36.30
N VAL A 6 -23.00 30.89 35.04
CA VAL A 6 -23.04 29.83 34.03
C VAL A 6 -21.78 29.00 34.15
N ARG A 7 -21.92 27.76 34.65
CA ARG A 7 -20.78 26.86 34.90
C ARG A 7 -20.24 26.20 33.63
N ARG A 8 -21.08 26.02 32.61
CA ARG A 8 -20.70 25.39 31.32
C ARG A 8 -21.48 26.00 30.17
N ILE A 9 -20.79 26.22 29.06
CA ILE A 9 -21.36 26.64 27.78
C ILE A 9 -20.85 25.67 26.73
N TYR A 10 -21.75 25.11 25.94
CA TYR A 10 -21.39 24.30 24.77
C TYR A 10 -21.44 25.21 23.53
N LYS A 11 -20.39 25.15 22.72
CA LYS A 11 -20.29 25.89 21.44
C LYS A 11 -20.03 24.89 20.33
N PHE A 12 -20.81 24.97 19.27
CA PHE A 12 -20.64 24.15 18.07
C PHE A 12 -19.88 24.98 17.04
N SER A 13 -18.56 24.82 17.01
CA SER A 13 -17.67 25.50 16.05
C SER A 13 -17.33 24.65 14.83
N ALA A 14 -17.81 23.40 14.80
CA ALA A 14 -17.69 22.49 13.67
C ALA A 14 -18.57 22.95 12.51
N MET A 15 -18.13 22.73 11.28
CA MET A 15 -18.99 22.88 10.11
C MET A 15 -19.95 21.69 9.97
N CYS A 16 -21.05 21.90 9.25
CA CYS A 16 -21.89 20.79 8.83
C CYS A 16 -21.13 19.86 7.89
N ASP A 17 -21.39 18.57 8.03
CA ASP A 17 -20.86 17.55 7.12
C ASP A 17 -21.62 17.57 5.79
N PHE A 18 -21.10 16.87 4.77
CA PHE A 18 -21.82 16.70 3.52
C PHE A 18 -23.12 15.93 3.75
N GLN A 19 -24.16 16.36 3.05
CA GLN A 19 -25.47 15.71 3.08
C GLN A 19 -25.72 15.06 1.72
N GLN A 20 -26.01 13.76 1.72
CA GLN A 20 -26.42 13.04 0.53
C GLN A 20 -27.93 12.84 0.58
N LEU A 21 -28.64 13.38 -0.41
CA LEU A 21 -30.06 13.14 -0.58
C LEU A 21 -30.27 11.78 -1.27
N PRO A 22 -31.30 10.99 -0.87
CA PRO A 22 -31.65 9.72 -1.51
C PRO A 22 -32.37 9.95 -2.85
N VAL A 23 -31.74 10.68 -3.74
CA VAL A 23 -32.28 11.11 -5.02
C VAL A 23 -31.40 10.54 -6.12
N PHE A 24 -31.99 9.75 -7.01
CA PHE A 24 -31.28 9.05 -8.08
C PHE A 24 -31.90 9.38 -9.42
N HIS A 25 -31.05 9.55 -10.41
CA HIS A 25 -31.50 9.64 -11.79
C HIS A 25 -31.64 8.22 -12.35
N ASN A 26 -32.86 7.82 -12.68
CA ASN A 26 -33.12 6.50 -13.24
C ASN A 26 -32.85 6.54 -14.75
N THR A 27 -31.77 5.91 -15.18
CA THR A 27 -31.31 5.86 -16.58
C THR A 27 -32.30 5.20 -17.54
N LYS A 28 -33.30 4.45 -17.04
CA LYS A 28 -34.32 3.79 -17.86
C LYS A 28 -35.56 4.65 -18.09
N THR A 29 -35.90 5.49 -17.12
CA THR A 29 -37.12 6.33 -17.14
C THR A 29 -36.80 7.80 -17.40
N ASP A 30 -35.52 8.18 -17.41
CA ASP A 30 -35.00 9.55 -17.53
C ASP A 30 -35.61 10.51 -16.49
N ARG A 31 -36.07 9.94 -15.36
CA ARG A 31 -36.72 10.67 -14.27
C ARG A 31 -35.86 10.63 -13.02
N VAL A 32 -36.00 11.68 -12.24
CA VAL A 32 -35.40 11.78 -10.92
C VAL A 32 -36.35 11.12 -9.92
N GLU A 33 -35.92 10.03 -9.32
CA GLU A 33 -36.66 9.26 -8.31
C GLU A 33 -36.10 9.60 -6.92
N CYS A 34 -36.98 9.86 -5.95
CA CYS A 34 -36.63 10.20 -4.58
C CYS A 34 -37.13 9.10 -3.64
N LEU A 35 -36.21 8.43 -2.96
CA LEU A 35 -36.53 7.31 -2.05
C LEU A 35 -36.77 7.76 -0.61
N TYR A 36 -36.80 9.07 -0.35
CA TYR A 36 -36.89 9.63 1.00
C TYR A 36 -38.13 9.12 1.75
N ASP A 37 -39.30 9.11 1.10
CA ASP A 37 -40.56 8.70 1.70
C ASP A 37 -40.63 7.18 1.96
N GLU A 38 -39.79 6.39 1.29
CA GLU A 38 -39.71 4.94 1.50
C GLU A 38 -38.77 4.57 2.65
N ILE A 39 -37.72 5.38 2.87
CA ILE A 39 -36.68 5.13 3.88
C ILE A 39 -37.11 5.64 5.25
N VAL A 40 -37.76 6.80 5.33
CA VAL A 40 -38.19 7.38 6.60
C VAL A 40 -39.43 6.63 7.11
N PRO A 41 -39.36 5.95 8.27
CA PRO A 41 -40.52 5.25 8.81
C PRO A 41 -41.62 6.26 9.16
N ASP A 42 -42.83 6.02 8.67
CA ASP A 42 -44.00 6.77 9.11
C ASP A 42 -44.28 6.45 10.58
N VAL A 43 -44.13 7.45 11.45
CA VAL A 43 -44.31 7.34 12.91
C VAL A 43 -45.75 6.95 13.27
N MET A 44 -46.70 7.12 12.33
CA MET A 44 -48.11 6.77 12.50
C MET A 44 -48.46 5.34 12.06
N SER A 45 -47.53 4.64 11.40
CA SER A 45 -47.76 3.28 10.90
C SER A 45 -47.47 2.24 11.99
N THR A 46 -48.42 1.32 12.22
CA THR A 46 -48.30 0.22 13.20
C THR A 46 -47.62 -1.03 12.63
N ALA A 47 -47.17 -0.99 11.38
CA ALA A 47 -46.52 -2.14 10.73
C ALA A 47 -45.04 -2.24 11.14
N ASN A 48 -44.56 -3.46 11.40
CA ASN A 48 -43.15 -3.71 11.72
C ASN A 48 -42.26 -3.34 10.51
N PRO A 49 -41.36 -2.35 10.63
CA PRO A 49 -40.48 -1.95 9.53
C PRO A 49 -39.54 -3.05 9.04
N LEU A 50 -39.26 -4.04 9.91
CA LEU A 50 -38.37 -5.18 9.65
C LEU A 50 -38.99 -6.28 8.77
N GLU A 51 -40.30 -6.24 8.52
CA GLU A 51 -41.01 -7.22 7.68
C GLU A 51 -41.10 -6.79 6.21
N ARG A 52 -40.62 -5.59 5.86
CA ARG A 52 -40.58 -5.10 4.47
C ARG A 52 -39.49 -5.84 3.70
N SER A 53 -39.90 -6.67 2.75
CA SER A 53 -38.98 -7.48 1.92
C SER A 53 -38.30 -6.71 0.79
N ASP A 54 -38.82 -5.53 0.42
CA ASP A 54 -38.37 -4.75 -0.73
C ASP A 54 -38.03 -3.31 -0.30
N VAL A 55 -36.89 -3.17 0.41
CA VAL A 55 -36.37 -1.88 0.85
C VAL A 55 -35.16 -1.53 -0.02
N PRO A 56 -35.14 -0.35 -0.67
CA PRO A 56 -33.98 0.05 -1.45
C PRO A 56 -32.75 0.23 -0.55
N PHE A 57 -31.61 -0.32 -0.98
CA PHE A 57 -30.35 -0.23 -0.24
C PHE A 57 -29.75 1.18 -0.34
N PHE A 58 -30.21 2.10 0.50
CA PHE A 58 -29.60 3.41 0.70
C PHE A 58 -29.02 3.56 2.10
N LEU A 59 -27.72 3.30 2.23
CA LEU A 59 -26.98 3.46 3.48
C LEU A 59 -25.84 4.46 3.25
N PRO A 60 -26.06 5.77 3.45
CA PRO A 60 -24.99 6.74 3.36
C PRO A 60 -23.93 6.46 4.45
N PRO A 61 -22.66 6.78 4.20
CA PRO A 61 -21.64 6.77 5.24
C PRO A 61 -22.08 7.59 6.47
N ALA A 62 -21.73 7.11 7.67
CA ALA A 62 -22.08 7.80 8.92
C ALA A 62 -21.44 9.20 9.04
N CYS A 63 -20.31 9.40 8.36
CA CYS A 63 -19.69 10.70 8.15
C CYS A 63 -19.05 10.72 6.75
N PHE A 64 -19.18 11.84 6.07
CA PHE A 64 -18.56 12.09 4.77
C PHE A 64 -17.22 12.81 4.95
N SER A 65 -17.13 13.74 5.89
CA SER A 65 -15.90 14.43 6.25
C SER A 65 -15.23 13.76 7.45
N ARG A 66 -13.92 13.53 7.31
CA ARG A 66 -13.07 13.06 8.41
C ARG A 66 -12.54 14.20 9.28
N SER A 67 -12.86 15.45 8.93
CA SER A 67 -12.39 16.66 9.61
C SER A 67 -13.52 17.70 9.67
N GLU A 68 -13.84 18.13 10.88
CA GLU A 68 -14.84 19.16 11.18
C GLU A 68 -14.32 20.59 10.93
N THR A 69 -12.99 20.75 10.77
CA THR A 69 -12.34 22.04 10.53
C THR A 69 -12.07 22.27 9.06
N VAL A 70 -12.31 23.49 8.58
CA VAL A 70 -11.88 23.93 7.25
C VAL A 70 -10.37 23.75 7.14
N ASN A 71 -9.92 22.99 6.15
CA ASN A 71 -8.52 22.98 5.78
C ASN A 71 -8.14 24.40 5.31
N SER A 72 -7.35 25.10 6.12
CA SER A 72 -6.82 26.44 5.79
C SER A 72 -5.78 26.42 4.66
N ASN A 73 -5.46 25.23 4.16
CA ASN A 73 -4.77 25.03 2.89
C ASN A 73 -5.67 25.55 1.77
N MET A 74 -5.70 26.87 1.56
CA MET A 74 -6.19 27.44 0.32
C MET A 74 -5.49 26.69 -0.80
N LEU A 75 -6.24 25.96 -1.63
CA LEU A 75 -5.75 25.36 -2.87
C LEU A 75 -4.81 26.37 -3.47
N ARG A 76 -3.51 26.07 -3.44
CA ARG A 76 -2.45 27.05 -3.65
C ARG A 76 -2.79 27.82 -4.90
N GLN A 77 -3.29 29.05 -4.74
CA GLN A 77 -3.67 29.86 -5.89
C GLN A 77 -2.46 29.85 -6.81
N LYS A 78 -2.68 29.53 -8.09
CA LYS A 78 -1.65 29.72 -9.12
C LYS A 78 -1.23 31.17 -8.96
N LYS A 79 -0.06 31.41 -8.35
CA LYS A 79 0.49 32.77 -8.26
C LYS A 79 0.44 33.32 -9.69
N PRO A 80 -0.13 34.52 -9.92
CA PRO A 80 -0.14 35.10 -11.23
C PRO A 80 1.29 35.05 -11.77
N THR A 81 1.44 34.43 -12.93
CA THR A 81 2.72 34.29 -13.61
C THR A 81 3.16 35.69 -14.02
N ASP A 82 4.02 36.29 -13.21
CA ASP A 82 4.82 37.42 -13.67
C ASP A 82 5.63 36.93 -14.86
N SER A 83 5.40 37.54 -16.01
CA SER A 83 5.81 37.07 -17.34
C SER A 83 7.33 37.12 -17.59
N ASP A 84 8.16 37.37 -16.58
CA ASP A 84 9.60 37.61 -16.74
C ASP A 84 10.52 36.73 -15.86
N ALA A 85 9.99 35.68 -15.23
CA ALA A 85 10.80 34.72 -14.45
C ALA A 85 10.82 33.31 -15.09
N THR A 86 11.22 33.22 -16.36
CA THR A 86 11.34 31.95 -17.10
C THR A 86 12.68 31.23 -16.88
N GLN A 87 13.40 31.52 -15.79
CA GLN A 87 14.55 30.71 -15.37
C GLN A 87 14.29 30.09 -13.99
N GLY A 88 14.10 28.78 -13.99
CA GLY A 88 14.36 27.96 -12.80
C GLY A 88 13.14 27.40 -12.04
N ARG A 89 11.90 27.56 -12.50
CA ARG A 89 10.79 26.81 -11.90
C ARG A 89 10.74 25.41 -12.50
N LYS A 90 11.61 24.51 -12.01
CA LYS A 90 11.48 23.06 -12.24
C LYS A 90 10.10 22.65 -11.73
N GLN A 91 9.11 22.58 -12.61
CA GLN A 91 7.91 21.79 -12.34
C GLN A 91 8.43 20.42 -11.90
N ARG A 92 7.97 19.89 -10.76
CA ARG A 92 8.26 18.49 -10.45
C ARG A 92 7.69 17.72 -11.65
N PRO A 93 8.53 17.12 -12.50
CA PRO A 93 8.00 16.40 -13.64
C PRO A 93 7.08 15.34 -13.06
N LEU A 94 5.87 15.23 -13.62
CA LEU A 94 5.03 14.06 -13.38
C LEU A 94 5.95 12.86 -13.66
N LYS A 95 6.20 12.03 -12.66
CA LYS A 95 7.08 10.87 -12.84
C LYS A 95 6.33 9.91 -13.77
N GLN A 96 6.58 10.00 -15.06
CA GLN A 96 6.00 9.07 -16.01
C GLN A 96 6.50 7.66 -15.63
N LYS A 97 5.57 6.78 -15.26
CA LYS A 97 5.85 5.40 -14.91
C LYS A 97 6.06 4.65 -16.22
N TYR A 98 7.29 4.23 -16.47
CA TYR A 98 7.66 3.50 -17.69
C TYR A 98 7.65 1.98 -17.50
N GLY A 99 7.32 1.50 -16.30
CA GLY A 99 7.22 0.08 -16.00
C GLY A 99 5.95 -0.55 -16.53
N ILE A 100 6.04 -1.84 -16.81
CA ILE A 100 4.90 -2.65 -17.21
C ILE A 100 4.26 -3.20 -15.93
N TYR A 101 3.09 -2.66 -15.60
CA TYR A 101 2.25 -3.08 -14.49
C TYR A 101 1.23 -4.07 -15.02
N HIS A 102 1.43 -5.34 -14.68
CA HIS A 102 0.62 -6.44 -15.21
C HIS A 102 -0.35 -6.93 -14.13
N PRO A 103 -1.67 -6.88 -14.37
CA PRO A 103 -2.62 -7.58 -13.52
C PRO A 103 -2.39 -9.09 -13.64
N PHE A 104 -2.53 -9.79 -12.52
CA PHE A 104 -2.56 -11.23 -12.48
C PHE A 104 -3.91 -11.73 -12.99
N THR A 105 -3.90 -12.25 -14.22
CA THR A 105 -5.03 -12.95 -14.85
C THR A 105 -4.55 -14.31 -15.31
N LEU A 106 -5.41 -15.33 -15.41
CA LEU A 106 -5.01 -16.65 -15.92
C LEU A 106 -4.80 -16.69 -17.45
N ALA A 107 -5.49 -15.82 -18.19
CA ALA A 107 -5.51 -15.84 -19.66
C ALA A 107 -4.43 -14.96 -20.32
N ASP A 108 -4.00 -13.89 -19.64
CA ASP A 108 -3.18 -12.87 -20.29
C ASP A 108 -1.73 -13.35 -20.53
N PRO A 109 -1.16 -13.04 -21.70
CA PRO A 109 0.23 -13.34 -22.01
C PRO A 109 1.16 -12.45 -21.19
N ILE A 110 2.26 -13.04 -20.71
CA ILE A 110 3.24 -12.32 -19.90
C ILE A 110 4.17 -11.48 -20.79
N PRO A 111 4.56 -10.27 -20.34
CA PRO A 111 5.56 -9.47 -21.03
C PRO A 111 6.91 -10.20 -21.16
N THR A 112 7.42 -10.29 -22.39
CA THR A 112 8.73 -10.90 -22.70
C THR A 112 9.86 -9.89 -22.78
N GLU A 113 9.54 -8.62 -23.00
CA GLU A 113 10.53 -7.55 -23.16
C GLU A 113 10.09 -6.28 -22.44
N SER A 114 11.06 -5.43 -22.10
CA SER A 114 10.80 -4.10 -21.55
C SER A 114 10.32 -3.12 -22.62
N ASN A 115 9.63 -2.07 -22.18
CA ASN A 115 9.18 -1.00 -23.07
C ASN A 115 10.38 -0.31 -23.75
N LYS A 116 10.34 -0.18 -25.08
CA LYS A 116 11.39 0.46 -25.89
C LYS A 116 11.68 1.89 -25.45
N MET A 117 10.64 2.66 -25.12
CA MET A 117 10.78 4.03 -24.60
C MET A 117 11.61 4.08 -23.30
N TYR A 118 11.50 3.04 -22.47
CA TYR A 118 12.26 2.97 -21.23
C TYR A 118 13.74 2.69 -21.47
N GLN A 119 14.05 1.84 -22.46
CA GLN A 119 15.43 1.53 -22.81
C GLN A 119 16.17 2.78 -23.29
N GLU A 120 15.52 3.62 -24.09
CA GLU A 120 16.06 4.91 -24.55
C GLU A 120 16.24 5.91 -23.39
N MET A 121 15.26 5.98 -22.49
CA MET A 121 15.33 6.81 -21.29
C MET A 121 16.46 6.36 -20.36
N LEU A 122 16.65 5.06 -20.20
CA LEU A 122 17.77 4.51 -19.42
C LEU A 122 19.12 4.79 -20.05
N ALA A 123 19.24 4.68 -21.37
CA ALA A 123 20.47 5.02 -22.07
C ALA A 123 20.86 6.50 -21.86
N THR A 124 19.85 7.37 -21.70
CA THR A 124 20.05 8.79 -21.41
C THR A 124 20.44 9.05 -19.94
N ARG A 125 20.06 8.17 -19.01
CA ARG A 125 20.42 8.31 -17.60
C ARG A 125 21.84 7.79 -17.34
N MET A 126 22.64 8.57 -16.62
CA MET A 126 24.01 8.20 -16.21
C MET A 126 23.99 7.20 -15.05
N ILE A 127 23.48 5.99 -15.28
CA ILE A 127 23.48 4.89 -14.30
C ILE A 127 24.71 4.02 -14.56
N PRO A 128 25.50 3.66 -13.53
CA PRO A 128 26.63 2.76 -13.71
C PRO A 128 26.20 1.43 -14.34
N LYS A 129 26.95 0.90 -15.30
CA LYS A 129 26.61 -0.40 -15.93
C LYS A 129 26.65 -1.56 -14.94
N LYS A 130 27.62 -1.54 -14.03
CA LYS A 130 27.78 -2.52 -12.94
C LYS A 130 26.49 -2.70 -12.15
N CYS A 131 25.83 -1.60 -11.84
CA CYS A 131 24.56 -1.53 -11.13
C CYS A 131 23.43 -2.30 -11.84
N ILE A 132 23.38 -2.25 -13.16
CA ILE A 132 22.40 -2.97 -13.97
C ILE A 132 22.73 -4.47 -14.01
N GLU A 133 24.00 -4.81 -14.21
CA GLU A 133 24.49 -6.20 -14.22
C GLU A 133 24.24 -6.90 -12.88
N ASP A 134 24.49 -6.19 -11.79
CA ASP A 134 24.25 -6.59 -10.42
C ASP A 134 22.78 -6.97 -10.17
N ILE A 135 21.83 -6.15 -10.63
CA ILE A 135 20.40 -6.46 -10.55
C ILE A 135 20.03 -7.63 -11.46
N LYS A 136 20.56 -7.69 -12.70
CA LYS A 136 20.34 -8.82 -13.59
C LYS A 136 20.81 -10.15 -12.98
N ALA A 137 22.01 -10.16 -12.39
CA ALA A 137 22.54 -11.33 -11.69
C ALA A 137 21.66 -11.77 -10.51
N ALA A 138 21.02 -10.83 -9.80
CA ALA A 138 20.03 -11.19 -8.78
C ALA A 138 18.76 -11.82 -9.38
N PHE A 139 18.27 -11.31 -10.51
CA PHE A 139 17.14 -11.90 -11.24
C PHE A 139 17.47 -13.26 -11.88
N ASP A 140 18.74 -13.51 -12.21
CA ASP A 140 19.22 -14.80 -12.69
C ASP A 140 19.27 -15.83 -11.55
N ALA A 141 19.68 -15.41 -10.34
CA ALA A 141 19.68 -16.26 -9.16
C ALA A 141 18.27 -16.57 -8.63
N ARG A 142 17.35 -15.60 -8.75
CA ARG A 142 15.95 -15.72 -8.32
C ARG A 142 15.07 -14.90 -9.25
N PRO A 143 14.05 -15.49 -9.89
CA PRO A 143 13.29 -14.79 -10.93
C PRO A 143 12.31 -13.72 -10.42
N ILE A 144 11.98 -13.72 -9.11
CA ILE A 144 10.95 -12.86 -8.52
C ILE A 144 11.46 -12.19 -7.26
N TRP A 145 11.43 -10.86 -7.20
CA TRP A 145 11.93 -10.06 -6.09
C TRP A 145 10.97 -8.95 -5.67
N THR A 146 10.91 -8.66 -4.37
CA THR A 146 10.42 -7.35 -3.90
C THR A 146 11.53 -6.29 -3.99
N LYS A 147 11.14 -5.02 -4.11
CA LYS A 147 12.07 -3.88 -4.06
C LYS A 147 12.88 -3.87 -2.76
N ASN A 148 12.24 -4.19 -1.63
CA ASN A 148 12.88 -4.29 -0.32
C ASN A 148 13.88 -5.45 -0.23
N ALA A 149 13.56 -6.61 -0.80
CA ALA A 149 14.48 -7.74 -0.83
C ALA A 149 15.75 -7.40 -1.62
N LEU A 150 15.62 -6.72 -2.77
CA LEU A 150 16.77 -6.22 -3.52
C LEU A 150 17.57 -5.20 -2.72
N ARG A 151 16.91 -4.28 -2.02
CA ARG A 151 17.58 -3.30 -1.15
C ARG A 151 18.36 -3.94 0.00
N SER A 152 17.84 -5.03 0.57
CA SER A 152 18.51 -5.73 1.68
C SER A 152 19.75 -6.50 1.26
N ILE A 153 19.96 -6.74 -0.04
CA ILE A 153 21.17 -7.39 -0.52
C ILE A 153 22.32 -6.39 -0.42
N ASN A 154 23.16 -6.60 0.59
CA ASN A 154 24.33 -5.77 0.95
C ASN A 154 25.39 -5.62 -0.17
N ARG A 155 25.22 -6.29 -1.31
CA ARG A 155 26.09 -6.17 -2.50
C ARG A 155 25.80 -4.89 -3.30
N PHE A 156 24.60 -4.31 -3.17
CA PHE A 156 24.21 -3.11 -3.90
C PHE A 156 24.37 -1.89 -3.00
N ASN A 157 25.51 -1.20 -3.07
CA ASN A 157 25.65 0.17 -2.56
C ASN A 157 24.87 1.15 -3.47
N MET A 158 23.59 0.87 -3.68
CA MET A 158 22.68 1.63 -4.54
C MET A 158 21.71 2.47 -3.73
N THR A 159 21.26 3.58 -4.32
CA THR A 159 20.16 4.35 -3.77
C THR A 159 18.81 3.77 -4.20
N ASN A 160 17.74 4.10 -3.48
CA ASN A 160 16.40 3.60 -3.82
C ASN A 160 15.96 4.07 -5.21
N GLU A 161 16.38 5.26 -5.61
CA GLU A 161 16.06 5.86 -6.90
C GLU A 161 16.74 5.08 -8.04
N THR A 162 17.97 4.61 -7.85
CA THR A 162 18.66 3.80 -8.87
C THR A 162 17.98 2.45 -9.05
N ILE A 163 17.59 1.77 -7.96
CA ILE A 163 16.86 0.50 -8.04
C ILE A 163 15.52 0.69 -8.77
N SER A 164 14.75 1.71 -8.38
CA SER A 164 13.46 2.04 -9.02
C SER A 164 13.60 2.38 -10.50
N THR A 165 14.75 2.91 -10.89
CA THR A 165 15.09 3.23 -12.28
C THR A 165 15.69 2.05 -13.04
N ILE A 166 15.99 0.91 -12.42
CA ILE A 166 16.52 -0.24 -13.17
C ILE A 166 15.45 -1.31 -13.30
N LEU A 167 14.61 -1.47 -12.29
CA LEU A 167 13.59 -2.51 -12.21
C LEU A 167 12.72 -2.65 -13.47
N PRO A 168 12.12 -1.57 -14.03
CA PRO A 168 11.34 -1.66 -15.26
C PRO A 168 12.09 -2.18 -16.50
N SER A 169 13.42 -2.19 -16.51
CA SER A 169 14.20 -2.74 -17.63
C SER A 169 14.48 -4.23 -17.51
N VAL A 170 14.44 -4.76 -16.29
CA VAL A 170 14.81 -6.15 -15.98
C VAL A 170 13.59 -7.04 -15.76
N GLY A 171 12.49 -6.46 -15.28
CA GLY A 171 11.25 -7.19 -15.06
C GLY A 171 10.01 -6.33 -15.20
N PHE A 172 8.86 -7.01 -15.20
CA PHE A 172 7.55 -6.40 -15.07
C PHE A 172 7.05 -6.53 -13.62
N TYR A 173 6.01 -5.78 -13.26
CA TYR A 173 5.48 -5.73 -11.90
C TYR A 173 4.09 -6.34 -11.83
N TYR A 174 3.81 -7.19 -10.83
CA TYR A 174 2.46 -7.69 -10.58
C TYR A 174 1.69 -6.76 -9.63
N VAL A 175 0.56 -6.25 -10.10
CA VAL A 175 -0.32 -5.35 -9.32
C VAL A 175 -1.13 -6.12 -8.27
N ASN A 176 -1.69 -7.26 -8.66
CA ASN A 176 -2.56 -8.06 -7.81
C ASN A 176 -2.16 -9.56 -7.85
N GLY A 177 -2.93 -10.39 -7.16
CA GLY A 177 -2.72 -11.84 -7.10
C GLY A 177 -1.65 -12.30 -6.09
N PRO A 178 -1.17 -13.55 -6.23
CA PRO A 178 -0.31 -14.20 -5.22
C PRO A 178 1.14 -13.67 -5.20
N TRP A 179 1.56 -13.01 -6.28
CA TRP A 179 2.85 -12.34 -6.43
C TRP A 179 2.71 -10.82 -6.51
N ARG A 180 1.59 -10.24 -6.05
CA ARG A 180 1.40 -8.79 -5.99
C ARG A 180 2.56 -8.09 -5.30
N GLY A 181 2.91 -6.87 -5.72
CA GLY A 181 3.99 -6.13 -5.10
C GLY A 181 5.39 -6.63 -5.45
N THR A 182 5.52 -7.57 -6.39
CA THR A 182 6.81 -8.16 -6.79
C THR A 182 7.16 -7.85 -8.24
N TRP A 183 8.45 -7.75 -8.50
CA TRP A 183 9.04 -7.66 -9.82
C TRP A 183 9.42 -9.06 -10.30
N VAL A 184 9.02 -9.39 -11.53
CA VAL A 184 9.26 -10.69 -12.15
C VAL A 184 10.10 -10.51 -13.40
N ARG A 185 11.14 -11.33 -13.55
CA ARG A 185 12.00 -11.33 -14.72
C ARG A 185 11.15 -11.52 -15.98
N TYR A 186 11.43 -10.72 -17.01
CA TYR A 186 10.74 -10.84 -18.29
C TYR A 186 10.84 -12.26 -18.86
N GLY A 187 9.72 -12.77 -19.39
CA GLY A 187 9.60 -14.12 -19.94
C GLY A 187 9.51 -15.27 -18.91
N TYR A 188 9.57 -14.99 -17.60
CA TYR A 188 9.31 -16.01 -16.57
C TYR A 188 7.84 -16.01 -16.16
N ASP A 189 7.17 -17.17 -16.28
CA ASP A 189 5.77 -17.33 -15.90
C ASP A 189 5.62 -18.08 -14.57
N PRO A 190 5.34 -17.40 -13.44
CA PRO A 190 5.14 -18.07 -12.15
C PRO A 190 3.94 -19.04 -12.15
N ARG A 191 2.98 -18.87 -13.06
CA ARG A 191 1.78 -19.72 -13.18
C ARG A 191 2.09 -21.09 -13.81
N LYS A 192 3.26 -21.26 -14.43
CA LYS A 192 3.70 -22.52 -15.03
C LYS A 192 4.70 -23.29 -14.17
N HIS A 193 5.37 -22.60 -13.25
CA HIS A 193 6.41 -23.18 -12.41
C HIS A 193 5.94 -23.35 -10.97
N PHE A 194 5.74 -24.59 -10.53
CA PHE A 194 5.35 -24.89 -9.14
C PHE A 194 6.39 -24.43 -8.10
N GLU A 195 7.66 -24.29 -8.48
CA GLU A 195 8.72 -23.75 -7.62
C GLU A 195 8.47 -22.29 -7.25
N ALA A 196 7.74 -21.54 -8.08
CA ALA A 196 7.41 -20.14 -7.84
C ALA A 196 6.54 -19.93 -6.58
N ARG A 197 5.97 -21.01 -6.00
CA ARG A 197 5.27 -20.98 -4.71
C ARG A 197 6.11 -20.41 -3.59
N MET A 198 7.43 -20.64 -3.62
CA MET A 198 8.36 -20.12 -2.62
C MET A 198 8.54 -18.61 -2.72
N TYR A 199 8.19 -18.00 -3.85
CA TYR A 199 8.32 -16.56 -4.08
C TYR A 199 7.00 -15.80 -3.90
N GLN A 200 5.92 -16.49 -3.57
CA GLN A 200 4.63 -15.87 -3.25
C GLN A 200 4.74 -14.96 -2.02
N LEU A 201 3.87 -13.95 -1.97
CA LEU A 201 3.90 -12.89 -0.98
C LEU A 201 2.91 -13.14 0.17
N LEU A 202 3.43 -13.22 1.39
CA LEU A 202 2.67 -13.30 2.63
C LEU A 202 2.47 -11.90 3.22
N ASP A 203 1.21 -11.44 3.26
CA ASP A 203 0.81 -10.25 4.05
C ASP A 203 0.77 -10.61 5.53
N PHE A 204 1.75 -10.12 6.29
CA PHE A 204 1.83 -10.29 7.72
C PHE A 204 1.43 -9.01 8.43
N ARG A 205 0.32 -9.09 9.18
CA ARG A 205 -0.18 -8.00 10.03
C ARG A 205 -0.09 -8.42 11.48
N VAL A 206 0.69 -7.69 12.25
CA VAL A 206 0.80 -7.85 13.70
C VAL A 206 -0.57 -7.52 14.32
N ARG A 207 -1.21 -8.53 14.90
CA ARG A 207 -2.52 -8.38 15.53
C ARG A 207 -2.38 -7.72 16.90
N SER A 208 -3.40 -6.96 17.30
CA SER A 208 -3.52 -6.45 18.66
C SER A 208 -3.86 -7.58 19.61
N ILE A 209 -2.85 -8.09 20.33
CA ILE A 209 -3.02 -9.07 21.41
C ILE A 209 -2.37 -8.45 22.66
N ASP A 210 -3.16 -8.25 23.72
CA ASP A 210 -2.75 -7.87 25.07
C ASP A 210 -1.82 -6.64 25.21
N ALA A 211 -2.11 -5.52 24.53
CA ALA A 211 -1.28 -4.30 24.49
C ALA A 211 0.16 -4.49 23.93
N LEU A 212 0.70 -5.70 23.80
CA LEU A 212 2.05 -5.97 23.28
C LEU A 212 2.27 -5.49 21.84
N HIS A 213 1.21 -5.31 21.06
CA HIS A 213 1.33 -4.74 19.71
C HIS A 213 1.66 -3.23 19.71
N GLU A 214 1.55 -2.54 20.85
CA GLU A 214 1.88 -1.13 21.02
C GLU A 214 3.38 -0.87 20.87
N SER A 215 4.23 -1.84 21.22
CA SER A 215 5.67 -1.76 21.01
C SER A 215 6.09 -1.87 19.54
N ILE A 216 5.20 -2.34 18.65
CA ILE A 216 5.48 -2.40 17.22
C ILE A 216 4.93 -1.14 16.54
N GLY A 217 5.83 -0.42 15.87
CA GLY A 217 5.55 0.86 15.23
C GLY A 217 4.36 0.85 14.27
N VAL A 218 3.47 1.83 14.42
CA VAL A 218 2.35 2.07 13.51
C VAL A 218 2.80 3.00 12.40
N LYS A 219 2.87 2.51 11.16
CA LYS A 219 3.25 3.33 10.00
C LYS A 219 2.29 4.48 9.67
N ARG A 220 1.00 4.31 9.96
CA ARG A 220 -0.05 5.32 9.72
C ARG A 220 -0.85 5.52 10.98
N ARG A 221 -0.35 6.30 11.94
CA ARG A 221 -1.29 6.97 12.85
C ARG A 221 -1.86 8.15 12.07
N VAL A 222 -3.13 8.05 11.68
CA VAL A 222 -3.91 9.24 11.29
C VAL A 222 -4.25 9.99 12.58
N THR A 223 -3.24 10.48 13.28
CA THR A 223 -3.44 11.64 14.16
C THR A 223 -3.41 12.82 13.22
N GLY A 224 -4.56 13.47 13.03
CA GLY A 224 -4.69 14.66 12.19
C GLY A 224 -3.62 15.69 12.56
N LYS A 225 -2.51 15.70 11.83
CA LYS A 225 -1.47 16.69 12.06
C LYS A 225 -1.95 18.01 11.49
N ARG A 226 -2.26 18.92 12.41
CA ARG A 226 -2.22 20.37 12.17
C ARG A 226 -0.91 20.69 11.46
N ASN A 227 -1.02 21.12 10.21
CA ASN A 227 0.09 21.67 9.43
C ASN A 227 0.54 23.02 10.00
N TYR A 228 1.18 23.04 11.16
CA TYR A 228 2.08 24.14 11.50
C TYR A 228 3.48 23.76 11.00
N ARG A 229 3.80 24.23 9.78
CA ARG A 229 5.19 24.35 9.35
C ARG A 229 5.85 25.40 10.24
N ILE A 230 6.47 24.98 11.33
CA ILE A 230 7.57 25.73 11.92
C ILE A 230 8.83 25.23 11.24
N GLY A 231 9.50 26.13 10.53
CA GLY A 231 10.78 25.85 9.89
C GLY A 231 11.79 25.42 10.94
N GLY A 232 12.12 24.14 10.92
CA GLY A 232 13.16 23.52 11.73
C GLY A 232 13.66 22.30 10.99
N THR A 233 14.52 22.51 10.00
CA THR A 233 15.28 21.42 9.39
C THR A 233 16.34 20.96 10.39
N THR A 234 15.97 20.05 11.29
CA THR A 234 16.94 19.18 11.97
C THR A 234 16.73 17.78 11.43
N LYS A 235 17.26 17.54 10.22
CA LYS A 235 17.63 16.19 9.85
C LYS A 235 18.83 15.84 10.74
N THR A 236 18.56 15.25 11.89
CA THR A 236 19.58 14.47 12.60
C THR A 236 19.85 13.25 11.73
N ALA A 237 20.82 13.40 10.83
CA ALA A 237 21.48 12.26 10.22
C ALA A 237 22.20 11.51 11.34
N THR A 238 21.50 10.59 11.99
CA THR A 238 22.18 9.55 12.75
C THR A 238 22.85 8.65 11.71
N ASN A 239 24.11 8.95 11.40
CA ASN A 239 25.05 7.98 10.85
C ASN A 239 25.18 6.83 11.86
N LYS A 240 24.22 5.90 11.84
CA LYS A 240 24.47 4.56 12.36
C LYS A 240 25.11 3.80 11.22
N ASP A 241 26.44 3.80 11.16
CA ASP A 241 27.29 2.91 10.36
C ASP A 241 27.18 1.46 10.85
N GLY A 242 25.95 0.99 11.05
CA GLY A 242 25.60 -0.40 11.34
C GLY A 242 25.03 -1.07 10.08
N PRO A 243 25.09 -2.40 9.96
CA PRO A 243 24.36 -3.13 8.94
C PRO A 243 22.90 -2.69 8.97
N ARG A 244 22.38 -2.16 7.84
CA ARG A 244 20.96 -1.83 7.75
C ARG A 244 20.16 -3.09 8.08
N PRO A 245 19.19 -3.05 8.99
CA PRO A 245 18.39 -4.23 9.31
C PRO A 245 17.75 -4.77 8.03
N SER A 246 17.89 -6.08 7.79
CA SER A 246 17.25 -6.70 6.63
C SER A 246 15.75 -6.78 6.88
N TYR A 247 15.00 -5.80 6.39
CA TYR A 247 13.53 -5.71 6.57
C TYR A 247 12.75 -6.81 5.85
N SER A 248 13.42 -7.54 4.95
CA SER A 248 12.80 -8.51 4.05
C SER A 248 12.89 -9.94 4.56
N ILE A 249 13.71 -10.22 5.58
CA ILE A 249 13.97 -11.56 6.10
C ILE A 249 13.30 -11.72 7.46
N PHE A 250 12.64 -12.87 7.67
CA PHE A 250 12.05 -13.24 8.96
C PHE A 250 12.76 -14.47 9.54
N ALA A 251 13.40 -14.33 10.69
CA ALA A 251 14.08 -15.41 11.42
C ALA A 251 13.46 -15.64 12.81
N GLU A 252 13.97 -16.64 13.54
CA GLU A 252 13.42 -17.05 14.85
C GLU A 252 13.50 -15.95 15.93
N ASP A 253 14.45 -15.03 15.81
CA ASP A 253 14.69 -13.91 16.73
C ASP A 253 14.07 -12.59 16.27
N THR A 254 13.40 -12.59 15.11
CA THR A 254 12.94 -11.35 14.47
C THR A 254 11.74 -10.76 15.22
N ILE A 255 11.84 -9.46 15.55
CA ILE A 255 10.71 -8.61 15.94
C ILE A 255 10.46 -7.61 14.79
N PRO A 256 9.30 -7.70 14.12
CA PRO A 256 8.86 -6.74 13.10
C PRO A 256 8.93 -5.30 13.59
N GLN A 257 9.57 -4.42 12.81
CA GLN A 257 9.58 -2.98 13.12
C GLN A 257 8.27 -2.27 12.77
N HIS A 258 7.51 -2.85 11.85
CA HIS A 258 6.24 -2.32 11.39
C HIS A 258 5.13 -3.34 11.59
N ARG A 259 3.91 -2.84 11.85
CA ARG A 259 2.74 -3.71 12.03
C ARG A 259 2.27 -4.40 10.76
N ILE A 260 2.58 -3.86 9.59
CA ILE A 260 2.20 -4.42 8.29
C ILE A 260 3.49 -4.64 7.51
N ILE A 261 3.80 -5.90 7.21
CA ILE A 261 4.98 -6.28 6.45
C ILE A 261 4.60 -7.35 5.43
N PHE A 262 5.19 -7.25 4.26
CA PHE A 262 5.06 -8.25 3.20
C PHE A 262 6.35 -9.06 3.10
N TYR A 263 6.26 -10.36 3.36
CA TYR A 263 7.37 -11.28 3.24
C TYR A 263 7.18 -12.18 2.02
N GLN A 264 8.27 -12.57 1.37
CA GLN A 264 8.22 -13.69 0.43
C GLN A 264 8.58 -14.98 1.17
N TYR A 265 7.94 -16.10 0.84
CA TYR A 265 8.09 -17.34 1.61
C TYR A 265 9.54 -17.85 1.72
N CYS A 266 10.37 -17.66 0.70
CA CYS A 266 11.78 -18.04 0.74
C CYS A 266 12.60 -17.19 1.73
N ASP A 267 12.15 -15.98 2.05
CA ASP A 267 12.81 -15.07 2.99
C ASP A 267 12.34 -15.32 4.44
N ILE A 268 11.42 -16.28 4.65
CA ILE A 268 10.99 -16.76 5.96
C ILE A 268 11.84 -17.96 6.36
N HIS A 269 12.73 -17.75 7.32
CA HIS A 269 13.69 -18.74 7.80
C HIS A 269 13.22 -19.49 9.04
N LEU A 270 11.97 -19.99 9.02
CA LEU A 270 11.44 -20.84 10.08
C LEU A 270 11.35 -22.30 9.61
N LYS A 271 11.90 -23.22 10.40
CA LYS A 271 11.89 -24.67 10.09
C LYS A 271 10.48 -25.19 9.84
N LYS A 272 9.53 -24.83 10.71
CA LYS A 272 8.11 -25.23 10.60
C LYS A 272 7.48 -24.82 9.27
N ILE A 273 7.74 -23.60 8.80
CA ILE A 273 7.18 -23.11 7.53
C ILE A 273 7.89 -23.75 6.32
N LYS A 274 9.21 -23.92 6.38
CA LYS A 274 9.97 -24.64 5.35
C LYS A 274 9.46 -26.08 5.18
N GLU A 275 9.20 -26.78 6.29
CA GLU A 275 8.60 -28.12 6.26
C GLU A 275 7.18 -28.11 5.68
N MET A 276 6.35 -27.12 6.04
CA MET A 276 5.02 -26.97 5.47
C MET A 276 5.07 -26.74 3.95
N LEU A 277 5.98 -25.91 3.45
CA LEU A 277 6.19 -25.66 2.01
C LEU A 277 6.68 -26.90 1.25
N ASN A 278 7.49 -27.73 1.90
CA ASN A 278 8.00 -28.98 1.33
C ASN A 278 6.94 -30.10 1.34
N LYS A 279 5.99 -30.07 2.29
CA LYS A 279 4.88 -31.02 2.37
C LYS A 279 3.74 -30.70 1.40
N VAL A 280 3.75 -29.53 0.74
CA VAL A 280 2.76 -29.23 -0.30
C VAL A 280 2.94 -30.22 -1.45
N PRO A 281 1.92 -31.05 -1.76
CA PRO A 281 2.04 -32.04 -2.82
C PRO A 281 2.28 -31.34 -4.15
N SER A 282 3.17 -31.91 -4.96
CA SER A 282 3.36 -31.43 -6.33
C SER A 282 2.02 -31.48 -7.09
N PRO A 283 1.69 -30.44 -7.85
CA PRO A 283 0.45 -30.40 -8.63
C PRO A 283 0.39 -31.59 -9.56
N MET A 284 -0.79 -32.18 -9.70
CA MET A 284 -1.02 -33.21 -10.69
C MET A 284 -0.86 -32.60 -12.08
N SER A 285 -0.45 -33.40 -13.08
CA SER A 285 -0.29 -32.91 -14.44
C SER A 285 -1.59 -32.26 -14.93
N GLY A 286 -1.55 -30.95 -15.21
CA GLY A 286 -2.71 -30.16 -15.63
C GLY A 286 -3.36 -29.29 -14.53
N THR A 287 -2.88 -29.31 -13.28
CA THR A 287 -3.35 -28.36 -12.26
C THR A 287 -2.93 -26.94 -12.64
N VAL A 288 -3.91 -26.04 -12.71
CA VAL A 288 -3.72 -24.62 -12.99
C VAL A 288 -3.50 -23.87 -11.67
N CYS A 289 -2.64 -22.84 -11.72
CA CYS A 289 -2.39 -21.93 -10.62
C CYS A 289 -3.69 -21.18 -10.24
N ASP A 290 -3.98 -21.04 -8.94
CA ASP A 290 -5.16 -20.33 -8.47
C ASP A 290 -4.96 -18.81 -8.45
N GLU A 291 -5.99 -18.04 -8.78
CA GLU A 291 -5.91 -16.57 -8.83
C GLU A 291 -5.65 -15.93 -7.48
N ARG A 292 -6.16 -16.56 -6.41
CA ARG A 292 -6.04 -16.02 -5.06
C ARG A 292 -4.87 -16.62 -4.30
N ASN A 293 -4.74 -17.94 -4.29
CA ASN A 293 -3.77 -18.64 -3.47
C ASN A 293 -2.52 -19.09 -4.25
N GLY A 294 -2.49 -18.89 -5.57
CA GLY A 294 -1.40 -19.31 -6.41
C GLY A 294 -1.22 -20.83 -6.40
N TRP A 295 -0.06 -21.29 -5.94
CA TRP A 295 0.27 -22.72 -5.83
C TRP A 295 0.09 -23.29 -4.42
N LEU A 296 -0.34 -22.47 -3.46
CA LEU A 296 -0.46 -22.87 -2.07
C LEU A 296 -1.90 -23.28 -1.74
N PRO A 297 -2.10 -24.25 -0.82
CA PRO A 297 -3.43 -24.63 -0.39
C PRO A 297 -4.19 -23.49 0.28
N ASN A 298 -5.52 -23.59 0.28
CA ASN A 298 -6.38 -22.66 1.03
C ASN A 298 -5.97 -22.58 2.50
N ARG A 299 -5.98 -21.36 3.05
CA ARG A 299 -5.61 -21.04 4.45
C ARG A 299 -4.14 -21.35 4.82
N PHE A 300 -3.28 -21.65 3.85
CA PHE A 300 -1.85 -21.82 4.12
C PHE A 300 -1.25 -20.55 4.74
N ASP A 301 -1.55 -19.38 4.16
CA ASP A 301 -1.17 -18.08 4.71
C ASP A 301 -1.57 -17.90 6.17
N ASP A 302 -2.79 -18.30 6.54
CA ASP A 302 -3.32 -18.10 7.89
C ASP A 302 -2.54 -18.93 8.91
N GLN A 303 -2.17 -20.15 8.55
CA GLN A 303 -1.30 -21.00 9.37
C GLN A 303 0.09 -20.37 9.51
N CYS A 304 0.68 -19.86 8.43
CA CYS A 304 1.96 -19.17 8.47
C CYS A 304 1.89 -17.89 9.33
N ARG A 305 0.85 -17.06 9.18
CA ARG A 305 0.63 -15.85 9.99
C ARG A 305 0.55 -16.19 11.47
N ASN A 306 -0.17 -17.26 11.84
CA ASN A 306 -0.27 -17.68 13.24
C ASN A 306 1.09 -18.12 13.80
N ILE A 307 1.89 -18.86 13.02
CA ILE A 307 3.25 -19.26 13.42
C ILE A 307 4.15 -18.04 13.60
N LEU A 308 4.16 -17.10 12.63
CA LEU A 308 4.94 -15.86 12.73
C LEU A 308 4.51 -15.06 13.96
N MET A 309 3.21 -14.91 14.19
CA MET A 309 2.70 -14.17 15.34
C MET A 309 3.13 -14.80 16.67
N GLU A 310 3.11 -16.13 16.77
CA GLU A 310 3.58 -16.85 17.96
C GLU A 310 5.06 -16.58 18.24
N VAL A 311 5.90 -16.63 17.21
CA VAL A 311 7.34 -16.30 17.31
C VAL A 311 7.52 -14.84 17.77
N VAL A 312 6.83 -13.89 17.13
CA VAL A 312 6.91 -12.47 17.49
C VAL A 312 6.50 -12.24 18.94
N LEU A 313 5.38 -12.83 19.40
CA LEU A 313 4.93 -12.70 20.78
C LEU A 313 5.93 -13.26 21.78
N ASN A 314 6.52 -14.43 21.48
CA ASN A 314 7.54 -15.02 22.33
C ASN A 314 8.80 -14.15 22.39
N ASN A 315 9.22 -13.57 21.27
CA ASN A 315 10.37 -12.66 21.20
C ASN A 315 10.13 -11.39 22.01
N ILE A 316 8.96 -10.75 21.89
CA ILE A 316 8.63 -9.56 22.69
C ILE A 316 8.56 -9.91 24.19
N ARG A 317 7.95 -11.05 24.56
CA ARG A 317 7.89 -11.51 25.96
C ARG A 317 9.28 -11.80 26.53
N ASN A 318 10.17 -12.36 25.72
CA ASN A 318 11.55 -12.62 26.10
C ASN A 318 12.33 -11.32 26.25
N LEU A 319 12.20 -10.38 25.31
CA LEU A 319 12.82 -9.06 25.36
C LEU A 319 12.42 -8.31 26.63
N ARG A 320 11.12 -8.29 26.95
CA ARG A 320 10.60 -7.68 28.18
C ARG A 320 11.20 -8.29 29.46
N LYS A 321 11.57 -9.58 29.44
CA LYS A 321 12.19 -10.26 30.59
C LYS A 321 13.70 -10.07 30.65
N SER A 322 14.39 -10.14 29.51
CA SER A 322 15.85 -10.12 29.44
C SER A 322 16.43 -8.70 29.42
N ASN A 323 15.74 -7.76 28.77
CA ASN A 323 16.20 -6.38 28.61
C ASN A 323 15.02 -5.39 28.68
N PRO A 324 14.52 -5.07 29.89
CA PRO A 324 13.38 -4.17 30.07
C PRO A 324 13.61 -2.77 29.49
N GLU A 325 14.84 -2.25 29.55
CA GLU A 325 15.18 -0.91 29.04
C GLU A 325 14.98 -0.82 27.52
N GLU A 326 15.43 -1.83 26.76
CA GLU A 326 15.23 -1.89 25.30
C GLU A 326 13.76 -2.07 24.91
N TYR A 327 12.98 -2.79 25.73
CA TYR A 327 11.53 -2.89 25.55
C TYR A 327 10.85 -1.52 25.75
N GLU A 328 11.23 -0.76 26.78
CA GLU A 328 10.68 0.57 27.05
C GLU A 328 11.04 1.59 25.95
N GLU A 329 12.26 1.52 25.40
CA GLU A 329 12.66 2.30 24.23
C GLU A 329 11.84 1.94 22.98
N MET A 330 11.59 0.65 22.75
CA MET A 330 10.76 0.17 21.64
C MET A 330 9.30 0.60 21.78
N GLU A 331 8.75 0.52 23.00
CA GLU A 331 7.38 0.94 23.33
C GLU A 331 7.18 2.45 23.13
N SER A 332 8.14 3.26 23.59
CA SER A 332 8.12 4.71 23.43
C SER A 332 8.43 5.18 22.00
N GLY A 333 9.34 4.51 21.28
CA GLY A 333 9.72 4.80 19.91
C GLY A 333 8.63 4.51 18.86
N SER A 334 7.61 3.73 19.22
CA SER A 334 6.42 3.50 18.38
C SER A 334 5.64 4.78 18.02
N ALA A 335 5.93 5.90 18.71
CA ALA A 335 5.38 7.22 18.48
C ALA A 335 6.13 8.07 17.44
N GLU A 336 7.37 7.73 17.07
CA GLU A 336 8.15 8.49 16.09
C GLU A 336 8.04 7.94 14.66
N GLU A 337 7.60 8.83 13.77
CA GLU A 337 7.23 8.55 12.40
C GLU A 337 8.43 8.18 11.53
N THR A 338 8.41 6.97 10.98
CA THR A 338 9.26 6.60 9.83
C THR A 338 8.41 6.65 8.55
N GLU A 339 8.11 7.85 8.07
CA GLU A 339 7.31 8.13 6.85
C GLU A 339 7.94 7.53 5.57
N GLY A 340 9.27 7.37 5.51
CA GLY A 340 9.96 7.21 4.23
C GLY A 340 10.02 5.81 3.59
N MET A 341 9.43 4.75 4.18
CA MET A 341 9.77 3.37 3.75
C MET A 341 8.70 2.56 3.02
N LEU A 342 7.40 2.86 3.14
CA LEU A 342 6.42 2.25 2.23
C LEU A 342 5.37 3.23 1.66
N GLU A 343 5.63 4.54 1.57
CA GLU A 343 4.85 5.41 0.66
C GLU A 343 5.00 4.91 -0.79
N ASP A 344 6.21 4.50 -1.16
CA ASP A 344 6.59 4.02 -2.50
C ASP A 344 6.00 2.66 -2.92
N GLU A 345 5.35 1.89 -2.04
CA GLU A 345 4.89 0.52 -2.36
C GLU A 345 3.40 0.40 -2.67
N PHE A 346 2.57 1.40 -2.32
CA PHE A 346 1.11 1.31 -2.46
C PHE A 346 0.43 2.59 -2.97
N ASP A 347 1.13 3.72 -3.10
CA ASP A 347 0.62 4.90 -3.83
C ASP A 347 0.63 4.68 -5.37
N GLU A 348 0.84 3.45 -5.84
CA GLU A 348 0.88 3.14 -7.26
C GLU A 348 -0.44 2.66 -7.88
N ASP A 349 -1.48 2.40 -7.08
CA ASP A 349 -2.70 1.69 -7.52
C ASP A 349 -3.94 2.57 -7.81
N ASP A 350 -3.88 3.91 -7.70
CA ASP A 350 -5.06 4.79 -7.82
C ASP A 350 -5.11 5.67 -9.10
N GLU A 351 -4.27 5.44 -10.11
CA GLU A 351 -4.42 6.11 -11.41
C GLU A 351 -4.82 5.11 -12.50
N GLU A 352 -6.10 5.11 -12.85
CA GLU A 352 -6.61 4.40 -14.04
C GLU A 352 -5.84 4.83 -15.29
N PRO A 353 -5.50 3.90 -16.21
CA PRO A 353 -4.94 4.28 -17.49
C PRO A 353 -5.98 5.07 -18.28
N VAL A 354 -5.69 6.34 -18.54
CA VAL A 354 -6.50 7.19 -19.42
C VAL A 354 -6.63 6.50 -20.76
N SER A 355 -7.84 6.07 -21.11
CA SER A 355 -8.18 5.62 -22.45
C SER A 355 -8.00 6.78 -23.43
N ASP A 356 -7.19 6.57 -24.45
CA ASP A 356 -6.99 7.49 -25.57
C ASP A 356 -8.28 7.52 -26.41
N GLU A 357 -9.27 8.29 -25.98
CA GLU A 357 -10.36 8.67 -26.87
C GLU A 357 -9.87 9.80 -27.77
N GLY A 358 -9.58 9.40 -29.00
CA GLY A 358 -9.12 10.28 -30.06
C GLY A 358 -10.03 11.50 -30.20
N SER A 359 -9.40 12.67 -30.16
CA SER A 359 -9.98 13.94 -30.55
C SER A 359 -10.41 13.88 -32.02
N VAL A 360 -11.66 13.51 -32.27
CA VAL A 360 -12.34 13.90 -33.51
C VAL A 360 -12.66 15.38 -33.38
N SER A 361 -11.82 16.22 -33.97
CA SER A 361 -12.16 17.61 -34.23
C SER A 361 -13.31 17.66 -35.23
N GLY A 362 -14.53 17.83 -34.71
CA GLY A 362 -15.66 18.28 -35.50
C GLY A 362 -15.50 19.77 -35.79
N ASP A 363 -15.08 20.11 -37.01
CA ASP A 363 -15.32 21.42 -37.57
C ASP A 363 -16.79 21.47 -38.01
N GLU A 364 -17.63 22.09 -37.18
CA GLU A 364 -18.96 22.56 -37.57
C GLU A 364 -18.86 23.99 -38.11
N LEU A 365 -19.42 24.15 -39.31
CA LEU A 365 -20.26 25.28 -39.74
C LEU A 365 -19.61 26.67 -39.89
N MET A 366 -19.38 27.02 -41.17
CA MET A 366 -20.08 28.16 -41.79
C MET A 366 -20.77 27.69 -43.06
#